data_AF-A0A9N9IFE0-F1
#
_entry.id   AF-A0A9N9IFE0-F1
#
_cell.length_a   1.000
_cell.length_b   1.000
_cell.length_c   1.000
_cell.angle_alpha   90.00
_cell.angle_beta   90.00
_cell.angle_gamma   90.00
#
_symmetry.space_group_name_H-M   'P 1'
#
loop_
_entity.id
_entity.type
_entity.pdbx_description
1 polymer ?
#
loop_
_entity_poly.entity_id
_entity_poly.type
_entity_poly.pdbx_seq_one_letter_code
_entity_poly.pdbx_strand_id
1 'polypeptide(L)'
;MPDSIERNRHRRVIRRVPLWERITTWPGNKLVELQEDWALNDWDSIYKKLSWPASLFLNGLSISLRLGYWFDSSKYDPVFNPRMTTFALWLAFFEWMLLILSIANAIFVYMSFKEYQMFEHEIESRPNSPNAYLKEIGDNNYWMSSFPGNIIYTLYSWFFDDLIGNEERHYVYYSPAQVLILQYLDADNYQHILLAAAFVGFNLKLVVKAYEELIKDKQLIAGEIMNEYNKKLVYPHLFVRKFEIGTQTNPVSTWELEGYG
;
A
#
# COMPACT_ATOMS: atom_id res chain seq x y z
N MET A 1 49.45 -25.51 4.61
CA MET A 1 49.07 -26.14 3.33
C MET A 1 47.58 -26.43 3.34
N PRO A 2 46.74 -25.66 2.60
CA PRO A 2 45.34 -25.99 2.40
C PRO A 2 44.99 -26.03 0.89
N ASP A 3 45.47 -27.03 0.15
CA ASP A 3 45.21 -27.16 -1.30
C ASP A 3 44.45 -28.45 -1.68
N SER A 4 43.92 -29.21 -0.71
CA SER A 4 43.34 -30.53 -0.98
C SER A 4 41.81 -30.57 -1.16
N ILE A 5 41.09 -29.47 -0.94
CA ILE A 5 39.61 -29.50 -0.90
C ILE A 5 38.94 -29.13 -2.24
N GLU A 6 39.64 -28.53 -3.21
CA GLU A 6 38.98 -27.98 -4.41
C GLU A 6 38.86 -28.91 -5.65
N ARG A 7 39.17 -30.21 -5.57
CA ARG A 7 39.34 -31.01 -6.80
C ARG A 7 38.15 -31.79 -7.36
N ASN A 8 36.94 -31.72 -6.80
CA ASN A 8 35.80 -32.49 -7.31
C ASN A 8 34.51 -31.69 -7.46
N ARG A 9 34.45 -30.76 -8.43
CA ARG A 9 33.17 -30.34 -9.02
C ARG A 9 32.94 -31.07 -10.34
N HIS A 10 32.47 -32.31 -10.26
CA HIS A 10 31.92 -32.98 -11.45
C HIS A 10 30.68 -32.22 -11.91
N ARG A 11 30.63 -31.87 -13.21
CA ARG A 11 29.49 -31.20 -13.82
C ARG A 11 28.26 -32.12 -13.72
N ARG A 12 27.29 -31.75 -12.87
CA ARG A 12 26.03 -32.50 -12.72
C ARG A 12 25.33 -32.59 -14.07
N VAL A 13 25.21 -33.79 -14.62
CA VAL A 13 24.42 -34.03 -15.84
C VAL A 13 22.95 -33.97 -15.44
N ILE A 14 22.27 -32.89 -15.84
CA ILE A 14 20.83 -32.72 -15.60
C ILE A 14 20.10 -33.44 -16.74
N ARG A 15 19.36 -34.50 -16.41
CA ARG A 15 18.49 -35.19 -17.36
C ARG A 15 17.40 -34.23 -17.82
N ARG A 16 17.26 -34.04 -19.12
CA ARG A 16 16.16 -33.25 -19.70
C ARG A 16 14.90 -34.09 -19.74
N VAL A 17 13.77 -33.49 -19.39
CA VAL A 17 12.45 -34.09 -19.62
C VAL A 17 12.19 -34.21 -21.13
N PRO A 18 11.53 -35.29 -21.59
CA PRO A 18 11.17 -35.48 -22.99
C PRO A 18 10.25 -34.35 -23.49
N LEU A 19 10.33 -34.05 -24.80
CA LEU A 19 9.60 -32.92 -25.40
C LEU A 19 8.08 -33.01 -25.21
N TRP A 20 7.53 -34.22 -25.26
CA TRP A 20 6.10 -34.45 -25.08
C TRP A 20 5.62 -34.05 -23.68
N GLU A 21 6.35 -34.46 -22.65
CA GLU A 21 6.07 -34.11 -21.26
C GLU A 21 6.23 -32.61 -20.99
N ARG A 22 7.16 -31.95 -21.71
CA ARG A 22 7.31 -30.50 -21.63
C ARG A 22 6.13 -29.74 -22.22
N ILE A 23 5.53 -30.23 -23.32
CA ILE A 23 4.37 -29.58 -23.94
C ILE A 23 3.13 -29.76 -23.07
N THR A 24 2.92 -30.96 -22.50
CA THR A 24 1.76 -31.22 -21.64
C THR A 24 1.82 -30.48 -20.31
N THR A 25 3.01 -30.32 -19.72
CA THR A 25 3.19 -29.60 -18.45
C THR A 25 3.36 -28.08 -18.62
N TRP A 26 3.62 -27.59 -19.85
CA TRP A 26 3.82 -26.17 -20.14
C TRP A 26 2.72 -25.23 -19.58
N PRO A 27 1.41 -25.48 -19.76
CA PRO A 27 0.39 -24.55 -19.28
C PRO A 27 0.34 -24.50 -17.74
N GLY A 28 0.47 -25.65 -17.06
CA GLY A 28 0.52 -25.70 -15.61
C GLY A 28 1.77 -25.01 -15.06
N ASN A 29 2.93 -25.29 -15.65
CA ASN A 29 4.19 -24.64 -15.29
C ASN A 29 4.13 -23.12 -15.53
N LYS A 30 3.45 -22.67 -16.60
CA LYS A 30 3.26 -21.25 -16.86
C LYS A 30 2.30 -20.57 -15.89
N LEU A 31 1.25 -21.27 -15.43
CA LEU A 31 0.38 -20.75 -14.39
C LEU A 31 1.13 -20.61 -13.05
N VAL A 32 1.96 -21.59 -12.69
CA VAL A 32 2.80 -21.51 -11.49
C VAL A 32 3.82 -20.39 -11.61
N GLU A 33 4.51 -20.26 -12.75
CA GLU A 33 5.45 -19.16 -13.02
C GLU A 33 4.74 -17.80 -12.96
N LEU A 34 3.55 -17.67 -13.54
CA LEU A 34 2.76 -16.45 -13.43
C LEU A 34 2.33 -16.16 -11.99
N GLN A 35 2.00 -17.18 -11.21
CA GLN A 35 1.66 -17.01 -9.80
C GLN A 35 2.87 -16.59 -8.97
N GLU A 36 4.04 -17.20 -9.20
CA GLU A 36 5.29 -16.82 -8.55
C GLU A 36 5.66 -15.38 -8.92
N ASP A 37 5.65 -15.04 -10.21
CA ASP A 37 5.91 -13.68 -10.70
C ASP A 37 4.89 -12.69 -10.14
N TRP A 38 3.61 -13.06 -10.06
CA TRP A 38 2.54 -12.23 -9.50
C TRP A 38 2.73 -11.99 -8.00
N ALA A 39 3.06 -13.03 -7.24
CA ALA A 39 3.29 -12.92 -5.79
C ALA A 39 4.59 -12.17 -5.45
N LEU A 40 5.60 -12.25 -6.31
CA LEU A 40 6.87 -11.54 -6.16
C LEU A 40 6.82 -10.09 -6.66
N ASN A 41 5.78 -9.73 -7.42
CA ASN A 41 5.67 -8.40 -8.00
C ASN A 41 5.44 -7.35 -6.91
N ASP A 42 6.22 -6.27 -6.95
CA ASP A 42 6.08 -5.12 -6.04
C ASP A 42 4.88 -4.26 -6.45
N TRP A 43 3.69 -4.78 -6.13
CA TRP A 43 2.40 -4.20 -6.42
C TRP A 43 2.27 -2.77 -5.89
N ASP A 44 2.86 -2.47 -4.74
CA ASP A 44 2.86 -1.13 -4.14
C ASP A 44 3.51 -0.09 -5.07
N SER A 45 4.65 -0.43 -5.69
CA SER A 45 5.31 0.46 -6.66
C SER A 45 4.46 0.72 -7.91
N ILE A 46 3.69 -0.28 -8.35
CA ILE A 46 2.80 -0.20 -9.51
C ILE A 46 1.58 0.63 -9.16
N TYR A 47 0.94 0.37 -8.02
CA TYR A 47 -0.22 1.13 -7.55
C TYR A 47 0.11 2.59 -7.31
N LYS A 48 1.26 2.92 -6.70
CA LYS A 48 1.70 4.32 -6.53
C LYS A 48 1.83 5.06 -7.86
N LYS A 49 2.30 4.37 -8.91
CA LYS A 49 2.45 4.96 -10.26
C LYS A 49 1.12 5.01 -11.01
N LEU A 50 0.27 4.00 -10.84
CA LEU A 50 -0.99 3.83 -11.59
C LEU A 50 -2.19 4.55 -10.95
N SER A 51 -2.15 4.84 -9.65
CA SER A 51 -3.26 5.46 -8.90
C SER A 51 -3.64 6.84 -9.46
N TRP A 52 -2.65 7.70 -9.74
CA TRP A 52 -2.92 9.04 -10.28
C TRP A 52 -3.44 9.04 -11.73
N PRO A 53 -2.88 8.28 -12.72
CA PRO A 53 -3.41 8.28 -14.08
C PRO A 53 -4.74 7.54 -14.16
N ALA A 54 -4.94 6.45 -13.41
CA ALA A 54 -6.21 5.72 -13.38
C ALA A 54 -7.33 6.61 -12.84
N SER A 55 -7.07 7.43 -11.83
CA SER A 55 -8.06 8.37 -11.34
C SER A 55 -8.32 9.53 -12.30
N LEU A 56 -7.28 10.08 -12.95
CA LEU A 56 -7.47 11.11 -13.97
C LEU A 56 -8.31 10.57 -15.14
N PHE A 57 -8.08 9.31 -15.52
CA PHE A 57 -8.89 8.60 -16.50
C PHE A 57 -10.35 8.47 -16.05
N LEU A 58 -10.62 8.01 -14.82
CA LEU A 58 -12.00 7.87 -14.31
C LEU A 58 -12.74 9.21 -14.21
N ASN A 59 -12.09 10.26 -13.72
CA ASN A 59 -12.69 11.61 -13.70
C ASN A 59 -12.91 12.15 -15.13
N GLY A 60 -11.95 11.93 -16.03
CA GLY A 60 -12.08 12.26 -17.44
C GLY A 60 -13.22 11.50 -18.11
N LEU A 61 -13.45 10.24 -17.71
CA LEU A 61 -14.56 9.42 -18.18
C LEU A 61 -15.89 9.96 -17.67
N SER A 62 -16.01 10.36 -16.40
CA SER A 62 -17.20 11.06 -15.88
C SER A 62 -17.51 12.36 -16.63
N ILE A 63 -16.49 13.18 -16.92
CA ILE A 63 -16.65 14.39 -17.74
C ILE A 63 -17.09 14.04 -19.16
N SER A 64 -16.47 13.02 -19.76
CA SER A 64 -16.79 12.59 -21.13
C SER A 64 -18.23 12.10 -21.28
N LEU A 65 -18.75 11.36 -20.29
CA LEU A 65 -20.16 10.96 -20.25
C LEU A 65 -21.08 12.18 -20.19
N ARG A 66 -20.72 13.21 -19.41
CA ARG A 66 -21.48 14.46 -19.31
C ARG A 66 -21.46 15.27 -20.60
N LEU A 67 -20.30 15.38 -21.25
CA LEU A 67 -20.17 15.99 -22.57
C LEU A 67 -21.01 15.25 -23.61
N GLY A 68 -21.21 13.93 -23.46
CA GLY A 68 -22.10 13.14 -24.30
C GLY A 68 -23.53 13.70 -24.38
N TYR A 69 -24.07 14.19 -23.26
CA TYR A 69 -25.42 14.78 -23.23
C TYR A 69 -25.53 16.09 -24.01
N TRP A 70 -24.43 16.82 -24.23
CA TRP A 70 -24.44 18.06 -25.01
C TRP A 70 -24.66 17.83 -26.49
N PHE A 71 -24.36 16.62 -26.97
CA PHE A 71 -24.58 16.21 -28.36
C PHE A 71 -25.95 15.57 -28.58
N ASP A 72 -26.72 15.30 -27.52
CA ASP A 72 -28.09 14.82 -27.67
C ASP A 72 -29.00 15.96 -28.14
N SER A 73 -29.75 15.71 -29.21
CA SER A 73 -30.65 16.71 -29.80
C SER A 73 -31.89 16.96 -28.95
N SER A 74 -32.27 16.00 -28.10
CA SER A 74 -33.42 16.14 -27.21
C SER A 74 -32.94 16.48 -25.80
N LYS A 75 -33.12 17.74 -25.39
CA LYS A 75 -32.92 18.11 -23.98
C LYS A 75 -33.94 17.34 -23.13
N TYR A 76 -33.44 16.49 -22.25
CA TYR A 76 -34.26 15.82 -21.25
C TYR A 76 -34.80 16.87 -20.28
N ASP A 77 -36.11 16.95 -20.16
CA ASP A 77 -36.79 17.82 -19.20
C ASP A 77 -37.76 16.95 -18.39
N PRO A 78 -37.53 16.74 -17.09
CA PRO A 78 -38.36 15.84 -16.28
C PRO A 78 -39.83 16.28 -16.19
N VAL A 79 -40.13 17.58 -16.40
CA VAL A 79 -41.48 18.13 -16.32
C VAL A 79 -42.16 18.15 -17.69
N PHE A 80 -41.43 18.56 -18.73
CA PHE A 80 -42.04 18.85 -20.04
C PHE A 80 -41.67 17.86 -21.15
N ASN A 81 -40.57 17.12 -21.02
CA ASN A 81 -40.13 16.12 -21.99
C ASN A 81 -39.43 14.93 -21.30
N PRO A 82 -40.19 14.04 -20.66
CA PRO A 82 -39.64 12.94 -19.86
C PRO A 82 -39.06 11.79 -20.70
N ARG A 83 -39.04 11.92 -22.04
CA ARG A 83 -38.55 10.87 -22.94
C ARG A 83 -37.04 10.98 -23.07
N MET A 84 -36.32 10.06 -22.43
CA MET A 84 -34.89 9.87 -22.67
C MET A 84 -34.66 9.11 -23.98
N THR A 85 -33.68 9.56 -24.76
CA THR A 85 -33.17 8.79 -25.90
C THR A 85 -32.49 7.51 -25.40
N THR A 86 -32.42 6.47 -26.23
CA THR A 86 -31.66 5.25 -25.89
C THR A 86 -30.20 5.56 -25.56
N PHE A 87 -29.62 6.56 -26.24
CA PHE A 87 -28.27 7.04 -25.96
C PHE A 87 -28.14 7.69 -24.58
N ALA A 88 -29.06 8.58 -24.20
CA ALA A 88 -29.12 9.19 -22.88
C ALA A 88 -29.29 8.17 -21.74
N LEU A 89 -30.03 7.08 -21.99
CA LEU A 89 -30.17 5.97 -21.03
C LEU A 89 -28.85 5.23 -20.80
N TRP A 90 -28.10 4.95 -21.86
CA TRP A 90 -26.77 4.33 -21.74
C TRP A 90 -25.78 5.24 -21.00
N LEU A 91 -25.77 6.54 -21.32
CA LEU A 91 -24.95 7.51 -20.59
C LEU A 91 -25.30 7.53 -19.10
N ALA A 92 -26.59 7.54 -18.77
CA ALA A 92 -27.07 7.57 -17.39
C ALA A 92 -26.63 6.30 -16.65
N PHE A 93 -26.79 5.14 -17.29
CA PHE A 93 -26.35 3.86 -16.74
C PHE A 93 -24.86 3.86 -16.38
N PHE A 94 -23.99 4.29 -17.29
CA PHE A 94 -22.55 4.35 -17.04
C PHE A 94 -22.18 5.39 -15.98
N GLU A 95 -22.89 6.50 -15.92
CA GLU A 95 -22.68 7.52 -14.89
C GLU A 95 -23.04 7.01 -13.48
N TRP A 96 -24.20 6.36 -13.33
CA TRP A 96 -24.59 5.74 -12.06
C TRP A 96 -23.65 4.59 -11.68
N MET A 97 -23.18 3.80 -12.65
CA MET A 97 -22.17 2.76 -12.41
C MET A 97 -20.86 3.35 -11.85
N LEU A 98 -20.40 4.46 -12.42
CA LEU A 98 -19.22 5.19 -11.95
C LEU A 98 -19.39 5.77 -10.54
N LEU A 99 -20.56 6.31 -10.23
CA LEU A 99 -20.87 6.81 -8.89
C LEU A 99 -20.87 5.66 -7.87
N ILE A 100 -21.51 4.54 -8.20
CA ILE A 100 -21.52 3.34 -7.35
C ILE A 100 -20.09 2.84 -7.13
N LEU A 101 -19.28 2.77 -8.18
CA LEU A 101 -17.88 2.36 -8.10
C LEU A 101 -17.07 3.31 -7.21
N SER A 102 -17.32 4.62 -7.29
CA SER A 102 -16.67 5.62 -6.43
C SER A 102 -17.06 5.45 -4.96
N ILE A 103 -18.36 5.25 -4.68
CA ILE A 103 -18.87 5.04 -3.32
C ILE A 103 -18.33 3.73 -2.76
N ALA A 104 -18.33 2.65 -3.54
CA ALA A 104 -17.76 1.37 -3.14
C ALA A 104 -16.27 1.51 -2.82
N ASN A 105 -15.50 2.24 -3.63
CA ASN A 105 -14.11 2.55 -3.35
C ASN A 105 -13.93 3.35 -2.05
N ALA A 106 -14.76 4.37 -1.79
CA ALA A 106 -14.67 5.16 -0.58
C ALA A 106 -15.05 4.37 0.69
N ILE A 107 -16.11 3.56 0.61
CA ILE A 107 -16.50 2.64 1.69
C ILE A 107 -15.37 1.66 1.96
N PHE A 108 -14.77 1.11 0.89
CA PHE A 108 -13.66 0.18 1.00
C PHE A 108 -12.46 0.81 1.74
N VAL A 109 -12.03 2.01 1.33
CA VAL A 109 -10.95 2.75 2.00
C VAL A 109 -11.29 3.10 3.46
N TYR A 110 -12.56 3.33 3.79
CA TYR A 110 -12.96 3.62 5.17
C TYR A 110 -13.06 2.36 6.05
N MET A 111 -13.35 1.21 5.45
CA MET A 111 -13.43 -0.08 6.15
C MET A 111 -12.10 -0.83 6.18
N SER A 112 -11.07 -0.38 5.46
CA SER A 112 -9.76 -1.01 5.51
C SER A 112 -9.12 -0.78 6.87
N PHE A 113 -8.89 -1.86 7.60
CA PHE A 113 -8.11 -1.87 8.83
C PHE A 113 -6.64 -2.08 8.49
N LYS A 114 -5.77 -1.41 9.24
CA LYS A 114 -4.31 -1.56 9.08
C LYS A 114 -3.72 -2.29 10.28
N GLU A 115 -2.99 -3.34 9.98
CA GLU A 115 -2.20 -4.07 10.95
C GLU A 115 -0.90 -3.32 11.19
N TYR A 116 -0.72 -2.85 12.42
CA TYR A 116 0.52 -2.21 12.85
C TYR A 116 1.28 -3.17 13.74
N GLN A 117 2.51 -3.50 13.35
CA GLN A 117 3.42 -4.20 14.24
C GLN A 117 3.98 -3.19 15.26
N MET A 118 3.56 -3.31 16.52
CA MET A 118 4.17 -2.55 17.60
C MET A 118 5.45 -3.26 18.03
N PHE A 119 6.59 -2.59 17.85
CA PHE A 119 7.86 -3.04 18.40
C PHE A 119 7.95 -2.58 19.87
N GLU A 120 8.49 -3.44 20.75
CA GLU A 120 8.84 -3.09 22.15
C GLU A 120 7.68 -2.75 23.11
N HIS A 121 6.41 -3.04 22.75
CA HIS A 121 5.28 -2.88 23.68
C HIS A 121 5.05 -4.14 24.52
N GLU A 122 4.80 -3.99 25.82
CA GLU A 122 4.49 -5.12 26.70
C GLU A 122 3.18 -5.79 26.26
N ILE A 123 3.18 -7.13 26.13
CA ILE A 123 2.03 -7.89 25.63
C ILE A 123 0.79 -7.70 26.51
N GLU A 124 0.99 -7.48 27.81
CA GLU A 124 -0.09 -7.30 28.79
C GLU A 124 -0.66 -5.88 28.79
N SER A 125 0.08 -4.89 28.29
CA SER A 125 -0.41 -3.51 28.21
C SER A 125 -1.23 -3.33 26.93
N ARG A 126 -2.55 -3.49 27.04
CA ARG A 126 -3.45 -3.21 25.91
C ARG A 126 -3.39 -1.72 25.56
N PRO A 127 -3.24 -1.37 24.27
CA PRO A 127 -3.35 0.03 23.85
C PRO A 127 -4.75 0.55 24.21
N ASN A 128 -4.82 1.69 24.89
CA ASN A 128 -6.08 2.30 25.33
C ASN A 128 -6.78 3.04 24.17
N SER A 129 -7.07 2.31 23.09
CA SER A 129 -7.84 2.79 21.94
C SER A 129 -9.04 1.86 21.73
N PRO A 130 -10.27 2.39 21.65
CA PRO A 130 -11.47 1.57 21.45
C PRO A 130 -11.47 0.79 20.12
N ASN A 131 -10.67 1.23 19.14
CA ASN A 131 -10.56 0.60 17.82
C ASN A 131 -9.26 -0.20 17.65
N ALA A 132 -8.45 -0.34 18.68
CA ALA A 132 -7.25 -1.17 18.64
C ALA A 132 -7.53 -2.52 19.31
N TYR A 133 -7.23 -3.60 18.60
CA TYR A 133 -7.24 -4.95 19.14
C TYR A 133 -5.87 -5.58 18.94
N LEU A 134 -5.43 -6.36 19.92
CA LEU A 134 -4.21 -7.16 19.78
C LEU A 134 -4.52 -8.34 18.85
N LYS A 135 -3.66 -8.55 17.87
CA LYS A 135 -3.68 -9.71 16.98
C LYS A 135 -2.43 -10.52 17.24
N GLU A 136 -2.57 -11.77 17.69
CA GLU A 136 -1.43 -12.66 17.88
C GLU A 136 -0.82 -13.06 16.53
N ILE A 137 0.51 -13.15 16.48
CA ILE A 137 1.24 -13.51 15.27
C ILE A 137 0.93 -14.98 14.95
N GLY A 138 0.14 -15.22 13.89
CA GLY A 138 -0.25 -16.57 13.46
C GLY A 138 -1.65 -17.02 13.91
N ASP A 139 -2.43 -16.15 14.55
CA ASP A 139 -3.82 -16.46 14.91
C ASP A 139 -4.73 -16.37 13.68
N ASN A 140 -4.85 -17.49 12.96
CA ASN A 140 -5.88 -17.65 11.94
C ASN A 140 -7.20 -17.91 12.66
N ASN A 141 -8.12 -16.94 12.59
CA ASN A 141 -9.47 -17.05 13.13
C ASN A 141 -10.04 -18.46 12.91
N TYR A 142 -10.41 -19.17 13.98
CA TYR A 142 -10.92 -20.55 13.89
C TYR A 142 -12.10 -20.69 12.90
N TRP A 143 -12.93 -19.65 12.76
CA TRP A 143 -14.02 -19.61 11.80
C TRP A 143 -13.52 -19.72 10.34
N MET A 144 -12.39 -19.11 9.99
CA MET A 144 -11.78 -19.18 8.64
C MET A 144 -11.21 -20.56 8.33
N SER A 145 -10.80 -21.33 9.35
CA SER A 145 -10.28 -22.69 9.14
C SER A 145 -11.37 -23.76 9.15
N SER A 146 -12.52 -23.46 9.77
CA SER A 146 -13.64 -24.38 9.93
C SER A 146 -14.67 -24.23 8.82
N PHE A 147 -15.34 -25.31 8.42
CA PHE A 147 -16.47 -25.24 7.49
C PHE A 147 -17.68 -24.56 8.17
N PRO A 148 -18.40 -23.62 7.52
CA PRO A 148 -18.30 -23.21 6.12
C PRO A 148 -17.28 -22.08 5.86
N GLY A 149 -16.67 -21.52 6.90
CA GLY A 149 -15.82 -20.34 6.80
C GLY A 149 -14.52 -20.54 6.04
N ASN A 150 -14.00 -21.75 5.89
CA ASN A 150 -12.87 -22.04 4.98
C ASN A 150 -13.21 -21.76 3.51
N ILE A 151 -14.40 -22.13 3.07
CA ILE A 151 -14.85 -21.87 1.70
C ILE A 151 -15.11 -20.37 1.50
N ILE A 152 -15.75 -19.74 2.48
CA ILE A 152 -16.07 -18.30 2.45
C ILE A 152 -14.78 -17.49 2.49
N TYR A 153 -13.84 -17.84 3.35
CA TYR A 153 -12.54 -17.19 3.47
C TYR A 153 -11.70 -17.40 2.22
N THR A 154 -11.67 -18.61 1.64
CA THR A 154 -10.95 -18.85 0.38
C THR A 154 -11.53 -18.04 -0.77
N LEU A 155 -12.85 -17.91 -0.86
CA LEU A 155 -13.50 -17.03 -1.84
C LEU A 155 -13.25 -15.54 -1.53
N TYR A 156 -13.28 -15.18 -0.25
CA TYR A 156 -13.01 -13.82 0.23
C TYR A 156 -11.56 -13.42 -0.05
N SER A 157 -10.56 -14.21 0.31
CA SER A 157 -9.15 -13.90 0.09
C SER A 157 -8.79 -13.89 -1.39
N TRP A 158 -9.34 -14.82 -2.18
CA TRP A 158 -9.18 -14.79 -3.63
C TRP A 158 -9.78 -13.52 -4.26
N PHE A 159 -10.90 -13.00 -3.74
CA PHE A 159 -11.56 -11.80 -4.27
C PHE A 159 -11.06 -10.48 -3.65
N PHE A 160 -10.70 -10.49 -2.37
CA PHE A 160 -10.42 -9.33 -1.52
C PHE A 160 -9.00 -9.28 -0.94
N ASP A 161 -8.15 -10.29 -1.09
CA ASP A 161 -6.73 -10.20 -0.71
C ASP A 161 -5.84 -10.09 -1.95
N ASP A 162 -6.16 -10.76 -3.06
CA ASP A 162 -5.36 -10.73 -4.30
C ASP A 162 -5.72 -9.57 -5.25
N LEU A 163 -6.97 -9.10 -5.23
CA LEU A 163 -7.38 -7.87 -5.95
C LEU A 163 -6.96 -6.59 -5.18
N ILE A 164 -6.49 -6.74 -3.94
CA ILE A 164 -6.49 -5.72 -2.87
C ILE A 164 -5.17 -5.72 -2.06
N GLY A 165 -4.20 -6.57 -2.42
CA GLY A 165 -2.97 -6.79 -1.65
C GLY A 165 -2.02 -5.60 -1.55
N ASN A 166 -1.83 -5.17 -0.30
CA ASN A 166 -0.69 -4.48 0.33
C ASN A 166 -0.44 -2.99 0.03
N GLU A 167 -0.71 -2.21 1.07
CA GLU A 167 -0.24 -0.85 1.38
C GLU A 167 -0.87 0.32 0.61
N GLU A 168 -2.10 0.60 1.04
CA GLU A 168 -2.74 1.93 1.18
C GLU A 168 -2.02 3.12 0.55
N ARG A 169 -2.40 3.47 -0.70
CA ARG A 169 -2.81 4.83 -1.14
C ARG A 169 -3.69 4.73 -2.39
N HIS A 170 -4.87 4.14 -2.23
CA HIS A 170 -5.72 3.77 -3.37
C HIS A 170 -6.70 4.91 -3.72
N TYR A 171 -6.65 5.35 -4.99
CA TYR A 171 -7.60 6.23 -5.68
C TYR A 171 -8.13 7.47 -4.94
N VAL A 172 -7.29 8.16 -4.16
CA VAL A 172 -7.64 9.43 -3.48
C VAL A 172 -8.22 10.47 -4.44
N TYR A 173 -7.80 10.42 -5.71
CA TYR A 173 -8.20 11.38 -6.73
C TYR A 173 -9.59 11.09 -7.35
N TYR A 174 -10.22 9.93 -7.07
CA TYR A 174 -11.57 9.58 -7.57
C TYR A 174 -12.54 9.45 -6.39
N SER A 175 -12.85 10.59 -5.77
CA SER A 175 -13.73 10.67 -4.61
C SER A 175 -15.21 10.74 -5.01
N PRO A 176 -16.12 10.13 -4.23
CA PRO A 176 -17.57 10.26 -4.46
C PRO A 176 -18.02 11.72 -4.49
N ALA A 177 -17.39 12.58 -3.68
CA ALA A 177 -17.70 14.00 -3.63
C ALA A 177 -17.41 14.70 -4.98
N GLN A 178 -16.30 14.33 -5.65
CA GLN A 178 -15.95 14.88 -6.96
C GLN A 178 -16.90 14.38 -8.03
N VAL A 179 -17.21 13.08 -8.03
CA VAL A 179 -18.15 12.48 -8.99
C VAL A 179 -19.52 13.13 -8.86
N LEU A 180 -20.02 13.31 -7.63
CA LEU A 180 -21.30 14.00 -7.36
C LEU A 180 -21.32 15.42 -7.90
N ILE A 181 -20.25 16.20 -7.70
CA ILE A 181 -20.14 17.57 -8.25
C ILE A 181 -20.17 17.52 -9.78
N LEU A 182 -19.46 16.57 -10.40
CA LEU A 182 -19.45 16.39 -11.85
C LEU A 182 -20.82 15.94 -12.41
N GLN A 183 -21.70 15.33 -11.61
CA GLN A 183 -23.08 15.04 -12.05
C GLN A 183 -23.91 16.32 -12.26
N TYR A 184 -23.53 17.44 -11.65
CA TYR A 184 -24.20 18.73 -11.87
C TYR A 184 -23.56 19.53 -13.01
N LEU A 185 -22.63 18.94 -13.76
CA LEU A 185 -21.98 19.57 -14.90
C LEU A 185 -22.98 19.73 -16.05
N ASP A 186 -23.22 20.98 -16.42
CA ASP A 186 -24.05 21.42 -17.52
C ASP A 186 -23.28 22.39 -18.43
N ALA A 187 -23.77 22.63 -19.64
CA ALA A 187 -23.13 23.53 -20.61
C ALA A 187 -23.07 24.98 -20.11
N ASP A 188 -24.03 25.39 -19.28
CA ASP A 188 -24.11 26.77 -18.77
C ASP A 188 -23.19 27.01 -17.55
N ASN A 189 -22.88 25.97 -16.78
CA ASN A 189 -22.18 26.08 -15.50
C ASN A 189 -20.79 25.40 -15.51
N TYR A 190 -20.31 24.94 -16.67
CA TYR A 190 -19.15 24.06 -16.78
C TYR A 190 -17.88 24.63 -16.12
N GLN A 191 -17.65 25.93 -16.26
CA GLN A 191 -16.47 26.60 -15.69
C GLN A 191 -16.45 26.52 -14.16
N HIS A 192 -17.60 26.78 -13.52
CA HIS A 192 -17.73 26.80 -12.06
C HIS A 192 -17.65 25.39 -11.49
N ILE A 193 -18.32 24.43 -12.12
CA ILE A 193 -18.33 23.02 -11.66
C ILE A 193 -16.96 22.38 -11.80
N LEU A 194 -16.25 22.59 -12.91
CA LEU A 194 -14.89 22.05 -13.08
C LEU A 194 -13.91 22.66 -12.07
N LEU A 195 -14.01 23.97 -11.80
CA LEU A 195 -13.18 24.63 -10.78
C LEU A 195 -13.51 24.09 -9.38
N ALA A 196 -14.79 23.91 -9.05
CA ALA A 196 -15.22 23.33 -7.79
C ALA A 196 -14.71 21.88 -7.62
N ALA A 197 -14.83 21.05 -8.65
CA ALA A 197 -14.34 19.66 -8.63
C ALA A 197 -12.81 19.59 -8.45
N ALA A 198 -12.07 20.49 -9.12
CA ALA A 198 -10.62 20.61 -8.95
C ALA A 198 -10.25 21.08 -7.53
N PHE A 199 -10.98 22.06 -6.99
CA PHE A 199 -10.77 22.55 -5.63
C PHE A 199 -11.01 21.47 -4.59
N VAL A 200 -12.11 20.71 -4.70
CA VAL A 200 -12.40 19.58 -3.80
C VAL A 200 -11.32 18.51 -3.88
N GLY A 201 -10.88 18.15 -5.08
CA GLY A 201 -9.78 17.20 -5.26
C GLY A 201 -8.47 17.66 -4.63
N PHE A 202 -8.16 18.95 -4.77
CA PHE A 202 -6.97 19.56 -4.15
C PHE A 202 -7.04 19.54 -2.63
N ASN A 203 -8.17 19.92 -2.02
CA ASN A 203 -8.36 19.90 -0.57
C ASN A 203 -8.22 18.48 -0.01
N LEU A 204 -8.88 17.50 -0.64
CA LEU A 204 -8.79 16.10 -0.22
C LEU A 204 -7.34 15.61 -0.25
N LYS A 205 -6.59 15.94 -1.31
CA LYS A 205 -5.15 15.62 -1.41
C LYS A 205 -4.33 16.26 -0.30
N LEU A 206 -4.57 17.54 0.02
CA LEU A 206 -3.86 18.21 1.10
C LEU A 206 -4.12 17.56 2.46
N VAL A 207 -5.37 17.23 2.74
CA VAL A 207 -5.77 16.56 3.99
C VAL A 207 -5.09 15.19 4.09
N VAL A 208 -5.15 14.38 3.03
CA VAL A 208 -4.50 13.07 3.00
C VAL A 208 -3.00 13.21 3.20
N LYS A 209 -2.33 14.13 2.49
CA LYS A 209 -0.89 14.35 2.63
C LYS A 209 -0.51 14.78 4.06
N ALA A 210 -1.25 15.72 4.64
CA ALA A 210 -0.99 16.19 6.00
C ALA A 210 -1.20 15.07 7.04
N TYR A 211 -2.23 14.24 6.87
CA TYR A 211 -2.48 13.10 7.75
C TYR A 211 -1.40 12.03 7.65
N GLU A 212 -0.94 11.74 6.43
CA GLU A 212 0.15 10.80 6.19
C GLU A 212 1.49 11.28 6.77
N GLU A 213 1.80 12.57 6.60
CA GLU A 213 2.97 13.20 7.24
C GLU A 213 2.86 13.12 8.76
N LEU A 214 1.68 13.42 9.32
CA LEU A 214 1.43 13.28 10.76
C LEU A 214 1.66 11.86 11.28
N ILE A 215 1.21 10.82 10.55
CA ILE A 215 1.44 9.42 10.94
C ILE A 215 2.94 9.11 10.92
N LYS A 216 3.64 9.50 9.85
CA LYS A 216 5.08 9.27 9.72
C LYS A 216 5.86 9.96 10.83
N ASP A 217 5.50 11.20 11.15
CA ASP A 217 6.16 11.98 12.20
C ASP A 217 5.93 11.36 13.58
N LYS A 218 4.70 10.91 13.88
CA LYS A 218 4.41 10.19 15.12
C LYS A 218 5.22 8.90 15.26
N GLN A 219 5.35 8.13 14.18
CA GLN A 219 6.16 6.92 14.16
C GLN A 219 7.65 7.22 14.36
N LEU A 220 8.17 8.26 13.71
CA LEU A 220 9.57 8.67 13.84
C LEU A 220 9.89 9.16 15.25
N ILE A 221 9.03 9.99 15.84
CA ILE A 221 9.19 10.48 17.23
C ILE A 221 9.14 9.30 18.20
N ALA A 222 8.19 8.38 18.03
CA ALA A 222 8.11 7.19 18.87
C ALA A 222 9.39 6.34 18.77
N GLY A 223 9.91 6.14 17.55
CA GLY A 223 11.17 5.43 17.32
C GLY A 223 12.37 6.11 17.98
N GLU A 224 12.47 7.43 17.92
CA GLU A 224 13.58 8.16 18.56
C GLU A 224 13.48 8.13 20.10
N ILE A 225 12.27 8.21 20.66
CA ILE A 225 12.06 8.07 22.10
C ILE A 225 12.54 6.69 22.59
N MET A 226 12.22 5.62 21.85
CA MET A 226 12.68 4.28 22.20
C MET A 226 14.20 4.12 22.07
N ASN A 227 14.79 4.73 21.04
CA ASN A 227 16.23 4.79 20.87
C ASN A 227 16.92 5.49 22.06
N GLU A 228 16.37 6.62 22.51
CA GLU A 228 16.87 7.36 23.66
C GLU A 228 16.71 6.57 24.97
N TYR A 229 15.56 5.91 25.16
CA TYR A 229 15.29 5.01 26.28
C TYR A 229 16.31 3.87 26.33
N ASN A 230 16.53 3.18 25.22
CA ASN A 230 17.49 2.07 25.11
C ASN A 230 18.93 2.54 25.41
N LYS A 231 19.31 3.73 24.95
CA LYS A 231 20.64 4.31 25.25
C LYS A 231 20.84 4.68 26.71
N LYS A 232 19.83 5.26 27.36
CA LYS A 232 19.96 5.81 28.72
C LYS A 232 19.69 4.79 29.82
N LEU A 233 18.71 3.91 29.64
CA LEU A 233 18.18 3.05 30.71
C LEU A 233 18.52 1.57 30.50
N VAL A 234 18.44 1.06 29.27
CA VAL A 234 18.67 -0.37 29.00
C VAL A 234 20.16 -0.68 28.85
N TYR A 235 20.87 0.07 28.01
CA TYR A 235 22.27 -0.16 27.68
C TYR A 235 23.17 1.07 27.97
N PRO A 236 23.23 1.54 29.23
CA PRO A 236 23.90 2.79 29.59
C PRO A 236 25.40 2.81 29.25
N HIS A 237 26.06 1.65 29.18
CA HIS A 237 27.50 1.54 28.91
C HIS A 237 27.84 1.14 27.47
N LEU A 238 26.87 0.63 26.70
CA LEU A 238 27.09 0.11 25.35
C LEU A 238 27.22 1.25 24.33
N PHE A 239 26.44 2.33 24.51
CA PHE A 239 26.35 3.46 23.58
C PHE A 239 27.08 4.73 24.06
N VAL A 240 27.93 4.62 25.10
CA VAL A 240 28.77 5.75 25.54
C VAL A 240 29.80 6.05 24.45
N ARG A 241 29.88 7.31 24.03
CA ARG A 241 30.91 7.76 23.09
C ARG A 241 32.28 7.64 23.79
N LYS A 242 33.06 6.63 23.42
CA LYS A 242 34.44 6.45 23.88
C LYS A 242 35.37 7.18 22.91
N PHE A 243 36.27 7.98 23.46
CA PHE A 243 37.35 8.59 22.69
C PHE A 243 38.62 7.81 22.97
N GLU A 244 39.34 7.42 21.92
CA GLU A 244 40.67 6.84 22.06
C GLU A 244 41.65 7.96 22.39
N ILE A 245 42.18 7.94 23.61
CA ILE A 245 43.26 8.83 24.04
C ILE A 245 44.53 8.01 24.02
N GLY A 246 45.44 8.33 23.10
CA GLY A 246 46.77 7.75 23.08
C GLY A 246 47.58 8.29 24.27
N THR A 247 47.78 7.48 25.30
CA THR A 247 48.69 7.81 26.39
C THR A 247 50.11 7.49 25.93
N GLN A 248 50.91 8.51 25.61
CA GLN A 248 52.35 8.32 25.53
C GLN A 248 52.88 8.13 26.93
N THR A 249 53.40 6.94 27.24
CA THR A 249 54.26 6.76 28.40
C THR A 249 55.59 7.42 28.07
N ASN A 250 56.02 8.37 28.91
CA ASN A 250 57.39 8.87 28.81
C ASN A 250 58.31 7.66 29.06
N PRO A 251 59.18 7.25 28.12
CA PRO A 251 60.15 6.22 28.43
C PRO A 251 60.97 6.74 29.62
N VAL A 252 60.90 6.05 30.76
CA VAL A 252 61.76 6.34 31.91
C VAL A 252 63.19 6.35 31.38
N SER A 253 63.82 7.51 31.44
CA SER A 253 65.18 7.65 30.96
C SER A 253 66.08 6.84 31.88
N THR A 254 66.93 5.99 31.30
CA THR A 254 67.78 5.05 32.06
C THR A 254 68.70 5.75 33.06
N TRP A 255 68.93 7.05 32.90
CA TRP A 255 69.76 7.89 33.77
C TRP A 255 69.12 8.16 35.16
N GLU A 256 67.79 8.05 35.30
CA GLU A 256 67.11 8.21 36.59
C GLU A 256 67.32 6.99 37.53
N LEU A 257 67.73 5.85 36.97
CA LEU A 257 68.01 4.62 37.71
C LEU A 257 69.44 4.55 38.26
N GLU A 258 70.36 5.38 37.77
CA GLU A 258 71.77 5.40 38.19
C GLU A 258 72.02 6.27 39.45
N GLY A 259 71.04 7.05 39.90
CA GLY A 259 71.17 7.94 41.08
C GLY A 259 70.92 7.30 42.45
N TYR A 260 70.59 6.00 42.49
CA TYR A 260 70.23 5.26 43.71
C TYR A 260 71.10 4.01 43.94
N GLY A 261 72.36 4.06 43.54
CA GLY A 261 73.37 3.02 43.79
C GLY A 261 74.43 3.46 44.78
#